data_AF-A0A2V2UCQ9-F1
#
_entry.id   AF-A0A2V2UCQ9-F1
#
_cell.length_a   1.000
_cell.length_b   1.000
_cell.length_c   1.000
_cell.angle_alpha   90.00
_cell.angle_beta   90.00
_cell.angle_gamma   90.00
#
_symmetry.space_group_name_H-M   'P 1'
#
loop_
_entity.id
_entity.type
_entity.pdbx_description
1 polymer ?
#
loop_
_entity_poly.entity_id
_entity_poly.type
_entity_poly.pdbx_seq_one_letter_code
_entity_poly.pdbx_strand_id
1 'polypeptide(L)' 'MKLKGMIGIQHRPSMDNAFEGKNGILGLIDPPAVLYGTTEIGNNQNIAYEFTPKSIKIAIVCDGSRVQN' A
#
# COMPACT_ATOMS: atom_id res chain seq x y z
N MET A 1 6.90 -24.94 -6.85
CA MET A 1 5.54 -24.38 -6.65
C MET A 1 5.22 -23.50 -7.86
N LYS A 2 4.15 -23.76 -8.62
CA LYS A 2 3.79 -22.90 -9.78
C LYS A 2 3.01 -21.68 -9.27
N LEU A 3 3.33 -20.50 -9.81
CA LEU A 3 2.56 -19.27 -9.57
C LEU A 3 1.16 -19.42 -10.17
N LYS A 4 0.14 -18.94 -9.45
CA LYS A 4 -1.27 -18.97 -9.91
C LYS A 4 -1.66 -17.76 -10.77
N GLY A 5 -0.73 -16.84 -11.03
CA GLY A 5 -0.98 -15.61 -11.79
C GLY A 5 0.30 -14.83 -12.08
N MET A 6 0.17 -13.70 -12.78
CA MET A 6 1.29 -12.88 -13.25
C MET A 6 1.59 -11.65 -12.37
N ILE A 7 0.71 -11.31 -11.43
CA ILE A 7 0.82 -10.10 -10.59
C ILE A 7 1.05 -10.53 -9.15
N GLY A 8 2.01 -9.89 -8.48
CA GLY A 8 2.31 -10.03 -7.06
C GLY A 8 2.42 -8.66 -6.38
N ILE A 9 2.17 -8.63 -5.07
CA ILE A 9 2.35 -7.43 -4.23
C ILE A 9 3.61 -7.62 -3.39
N GLN A 10 4.45 -6.60 -3.32
CA GLN A 10 5.65 -6.59 -2.49
C GLN A 10 5.63 -5.40 -1.53
N HIS A 11 6.19 -5.60 -0.35
CA HIS A 11 6.44 -4.52 0.58
C HIS A 11 7.54 -3.62 0.03
N ARG A 12 7.32 -2.30 0.09
CA ARG A 12 8.33 -1.30 -0.27
C ARG A 12 9.40 -1.13 0.81
N PRO A 13 9.07 -0.99 2.11
CA PRO A 13 10.09 -1.06 3.15
C PRO A 13 10.68 -2.47 3.23
N SER A 14 11.97 -2.56 3.54
CA SER A 14 12.55 -3.84 3.96
C SER A 14 11.81 -4.35 5.20
N MET A 15 11.69 -5.67 5.34
CA MET A 15 11.05 -6.31 6.48
C MET A 15 12.07 -6.94 7.45
N ASP A 16 13.37 -6.71 7.23
CA ASP A 16 14.45 -7.34 8.00
C ASP A 16 14.35 -7.07 9.52
N ASN A 17 13.83 -5.90 9.89
CA ASN A 17 13.64 -5.47 11.28
C ASN A 17 12.16 -5.31 11.67
N ALA A 18 11.25 -6.04 11.01
CA ALA A 18 9.81 -5.83 11.19
C ALA A 18 9.34 -5.91 12.65
N PHE A 19 9.99 -6.76 13.46
CA PHE A 19 9.60 -7.07 14.83
C PHE A 19 10.45 -6.38 15.92
N GLU A 20 11.28 -5.39 15.58
CA GLU A 20 12.12 -4.65 16.55
C GLU A 20 11.35 -3.59 17.38
N GLY A 21 10.08 -3.87 17.69
CA GLY A 21 9.23 -3.00 18.50
C GLY A 21 8.95 -1.64 17.84
N LYS A 22 8.99 -0.55 18.62
CA LYS A 22 8.65 0.82 18.16
C LYS A 22 9.59 1.36 17.06
N ASN A 23 10.81 0.83 16.99
CA ASN A 23 11.80 1.21 15.98
C ASN A 23 11.80 0.25 14.78
N GLY A 24 11.12 -0.89 14.90
CA GLY A 24 10.91 -1.83 13.81
C GLY A 24 9.83 -1.33 12.85
N ILE A 25 9.81 -1.91 11.64
CA ILE A 25 8.92 -1.43 10.57
C ILE A 25 7.45 -1.51 10.96
N LEU A 26 7.00 -2.55 11.67
CA LEU A 26 5.62 -2.64 12.13
C LEU A 26 5.26 -1.50 13.10
N GLY A 27 6.20 -1.07 13.94
CA GLY A 27 6.02 0.08 14.83
C GLY A 27 5.85 1.42 14.08
N LEU A 28 6.18 1.48 12.80
CA LEU A 28 6.09 2.67 11.94
C LEU A 28 4.91 2.63 10.95
N ILE A 29 4.56 1.44 10.45
CA ILE A 29 3.53 1.28 9.39
C ILE A 29 2.18 0.80 9.92
N ASP A 30 2.12 0.30 11.15
CA ASP A 30 0.91 -0.21 11.81
C ASP A 30 0.50 0.73 12.96
N PRO A 31 -0.70 0.59 13.55
CA PRO A 31 -1.06 1.37 14.73
C PRO A 31 -0.04 1.21 15.87
N PRO A 32 0.28 2.29 16.59
CA PRO A 32 -0.34 3.61 16.51
C PRO A 32 0.26 4.58 15.48
N ALA A 33 1.41 4.29 14.87
CA ALA A 33 2.15 5.26 14.06
C ALA A 33 1.41 5.72 12.80
N VAL A 34 0.66 4.82 12.16
CA VAL A 34 -0.13 5.14 10.96
C VAL A 34 -1.24 6.19 11.23
N LEU A 35 -1.67 6.36 12.48
CA LEU A 35 -2.78 7.24 12.87
C LEU A 35 -2.53 8.69 12.44
N TYR A 36 -1.29 9.16 12.55
CA TYR A 36 -0.93 10.52 12.13
C TYR A 36 -1.23 10.73 10.65
N GLY A 37 -0.67 9.87 9.78
CA GLY A 37 -0.88 9.98 8.34
C GLY A 37 -2.35 9.88 7.95
N THR A 38 -3.12 9.00 8.60
CA THR A 38 -4.57 8.88 8.34
C THR A 38 -5.37 10.10 8.79
N THR A 39 -4.99 10.71 9.93
CA THR A 39 -5.67 11.91 10.46
C THR A 39 -5.44 13.10 9.55
N GLU A 40 -4.19 13.31 9.12
CA GLU A 40 -3.83 14.39 8.22
C GLU A 40 -4.55 14.26 6.87
N ILE A 41 -4.60 13.05 6.28
CA ILE A 41 -5.36 12.80 5.04
C ILE A 41 -6.87 13.07 5.23
N GLY A 42 -7.41 12.74 6.41
CA GLY A 42 -8.79 13.04 6.76
C GLY A 42 -9.09 14.54 6.77
N ASN A 43 -8.15 15.35 7.27
CA ASN A 43 -8.26 16.82 7.31
C ASN A 43 -8.02 17.48 5.94
N ASN A 44 -7.12 16.92 5.12
CA ASN A 44 -6.83 17.40 3.77
C ASN A 44 -6.63 16.23 2.80
N GLN A 45 -7.62 15.96 1.96
CA GLN A 45 -7.57 14.80 1.07
C GLN A 45 -6.49 14.89 -0.01
N ASN A 46 -5.98 16.08 -0.34
CA ASN A 46 -4.99 16.26 -1.41
C ASN A 46 -3.63 15.66 -1.05
N ILE A 47 -3.27 15.63 0.24
CA ILE A 47 -1.99 15.05 0.67
C ILE A 47 -1.96 13.52 0.57
N ALA A 48 -3.08 12.87 0.24
CA ALA A 48 -3.10 11.43 -0.05
C ALA A 48 -2.13 11.04 -1.19
N TYR A 49 -1.84 11.96 -2.13
CA TYR A 49 -0.87 11.73 -3.20
C TYR A 49 0.59 11.69 -2.71
N GLU A 50 0.88 12.28 -1.55
CA GLU A 50 2.20 12.32 -0.93
C GLU A 50 2.38 11.17 0.07
N PHE A 51 1.39 10.93 0.92
CA PHE A 51 1.45 9.92 1.99
C PHE A 51 1.17 8.49 1.54
N THR A 52 0.64 8.29 0.33
CA THR A 52 0.24 6.97 -0.17
C THR A 52 0.74 6.74 -1.59
N PRO A 53 0.79 5.48 -2.08
CA PRO A 53 1.14 5.18 -3.46
C PRO A 53 0.06 5.61 -4.48
N LYS A 54 -0.92 6.45 -4.12
CA LYS A 54 -1.97 6.94 -5.03
C LYS A 54 -1.41 7.63 -6.27
N SER A 55 -0.29 8.34 -6.15
CA SER A 55 0.39 9.03 -7.26
C SER A 55 0.97 8.09 -8.31
N ILE A 56 1.16 6.81 -8.00
CA ILE A 56 1.81 5.83 -8.89
C ILE A 56 0.94 4.60 -9.18
N LYS A 57 -0.24 4.48 -8.55
CA LYS A 57 -1.17 3.35 -8.75
C LYS A 57 -2.19 3.68 -9.82
N ILE A 58 -2.36 2.75 -10.76
CA ILE A 58 -3.37 2.81 -11.82
C ILE A 58 -4.28 1.59 -11.68
N ALA A 59 -5.58 1.78 -11.83
CA ALA A 59 -6.55 0.70 -11.85
C ALA A 59 -6.75 0.19 -13.29
N ILE A 60 -6.66 -1.12 -13.50
CA ILE A 60 -7.14 -1.77 -14.71
C ILE A 60 -8.57 -2.23 -14.41
N VAL A 61 -9.56 -1.61 -15.07
CA VAL A 61 -10.98 -1.92 -14.90
C VAL A 61 -11.49 -2.51 -16.21
N CYS A 62 -12.08 -3.70 -16.15
CA CYS A 62 -12.67 -4.38 -17.29
C CYS A 62 -13.98 -5.03 -16.82
N ASP A 63 -15.08 -4.75 -17.51
CA ASP A 63 -16.39 -5.32 -17.21
C ASP A 63 -16.61 -6.70 -17.87
N GLY A 64 -15.64 -7.16 -18.66
CA GLY A 64 -15.68 -8.46 -19.31
C GLY A 64 -16.54 -8.50 -20.59
N SER A 65 -17.23 -7.43 -20.97
CA SER A 65 -18.25 -7.45 -22.03
C SER A 65 -17.68 -7.74 -23.43
N ARG A 66 -16.40 -7.45 -23.66
CA ARG A 66 -15.70 -7.60 -24.94
C ARG A 66 -14.24 -8.03 -24.79
N VAL A 67 -13.96 -9.01 -23.93
CA VAL A 67 -12.62 -9.59 -23.79
C VAL A 67 -12.26 -10.35 -25.07
N GLN A 68 -11.04 -10.14 -25.58
CA GLN A 68 -10.53 -10.90 -26.73
C GLN A 68 -10.22 -12.34 -26.31
N ASN A 69 -10.65 -13.29 -27.14
CA ASN A 69 -10.24 -14.70 -27.06
C ASN A 69 -8.91 -14.91 -27.80
#